data_AF-A0A0F9FRV2-F1
#
_entry.id   AF-A0A0F9FRV2-F1
#
_cell.length_a   1.000
_cell.length_b   1.000
_cell.length_c   1.000
_cell.angle_alpha   90.00
_cell.angle_beta   90.00
_cell.angle_gamma   90.00
#
_symmetry.space_group_name_H-M   'P 1'
#
loop_
_entity.id
_entity.type
_entity.pdbx_description
1 polymer ?
#
loop_
_entity_poly.entity_id
_entity_poly.type
_entity_poly.pdbx_seq_one_letter_code
_entity_poly.pdbx_strand_id
1 'polypeptide(L)' 'MGEMLERATGTSGNSIQDGLTRAGWVATVQAFVAFSVERWDWLTAQELALLIIPITFVAVASWGVYDAMRVRLSS' A
#
# COMPACT_ATOMS: atom_id res chain seq x y z
N MET A 1 -26.48 -1.06 6.99
CA MET A 1 -25.30 -0.22 7.33
C MET A 1 -23.98 -1.00 7.33
N GLY A 2 -23.98 -2.33 7.56
CA GLY A 2 -22.78 -3.18 7.40
C GLY A 2 -22.34 -3.40 5.95
N GLU A 3 -23.26 -3.68 5.02
CA GLU A 3 -22.95 -3.91 3.60
C GLU A 3 -22.28 -2.72 2.88
N MET A 4 -22.63 -1.48 3.27
CA MET A 4 -22.01 -0.28 2.68
C MET A 4 -20.56 -0.08 3.18
N LEU A 5 -20.24 -0.51 4.40
CA LEU A 5 -18.88 -0.49 4.96
C LEU A 5 -18.02 -1.64 4.42
N GLU A 6 -18.61 -2.82 4.19
CA GLU A 6 -17.94 -3.96 3.54
C GLU A 6 -17.57 -3.65 2.09
N ARG A 7 -18.47 -2.99 1.33
CA ARG A 7 -18.16 -2.51 -0.03
C ARG A 7 -17.14 -1.37 -0.06
N ALA A 8 -17.07 -0.56 0.99
CA ALA A 8 -16.10 0.54 1.09
C ALA A 8 -14.69 0.06 1.50
N THR A 9 -14.54 -1.19 1.97
CA THR A 9 -13.26 -1.71 2.49
C THR A 9 -12.71 -2.92 1.74
N GLY A 10 -13.48 -3.56 0.86
CA GLY A 10 -13.08 -4.78 0.16
C GLY A 10 -13.37 -4.77 -1.35
N THR A 11 -12.29 -4.73 -2.13
CA THR A 11 -12.20 -4.73 -3.61
C THR A 11 -12.77 -5.93 -4.38
N SER A 12 -13.45 -6.90 -3.75
CA SER A 12 -14.16 -7.97 -4.49
C SER A 12 -15.36 -8.58 -3.78
N GLY A 13 -15.67 -8.14 -2.55
CA GLY A 13 -16.57 -8.85 -1.64
C GLY A 13 -15.90 -9.99 -0.87
N ASN A 14 -14.60 -10.24 -1.10
CA ASN A 14 -13.78 -11.19 -0.34
C ASN A 14 -12.66 -10.46 0.42
N SER A 15 -12.92 -10.15 1.69
CA SER A 15 -12.04 -9.37 2.57
C SER A 15 -10.62 -9.92 2.72
N ILE A 16 -10.43 -11.24 2.57
CA ILE A 16 -9.11 -11.88 2.64
C ILE A 16 -8.27 -11.56 1.40
N GLN A 17 -8.86 -11.68 0.21
CA GLN A 17 -8.17 -11.40 -1.05
C GLN A 17 -7.82 -9.90 -1.17
N ASP A 18 -8.70 -9.05 -0.68
CA ASP A 18 -8.50 -7.61 -0.65
C ASP A 18 -7.38 -7.23 0.35
N GLY A 19 -7.32 -7.89 1.50
CA GLY A 19 -6.23 -7.78 2.46
C GLY A 19 -4.88 -8.23 1.89
N LEU A 20 -4.85 -9.36 1.19
CA LEU A 20 -3.63 -9.86 0.52
C LEU A 20 -3.15 -8.92 -0.58
N THR A 21 -4.06 -8.34 -1.35
CA THR A 21 -3.71 -7.39 -2.41
C THR A 21 -3.10 -6.11 -1.82
N ARG A 22 -3.68 -5.59 -0.74
CA ARG A 22 -3.13 -4.45 0.00
C ARG A 22 -1.75 -4.74 0.59
N ALA A 23 -1.58 -5.91 1.22
CA ALA A 23 -0.28 -6.33 1.74
C ALA A 23 0.76 -6.50 0.63
N GLY A 24 0.36 -7.09 -0.51
CA GLY A 24 1.21 -7.24 -1.70
C GLY A 24 1.65 -5.90 -2.29
N TRP A 25 0.77 -4.90 -2.28
CA TRP A 25 1.12 -3.53 -2.66
C TRP A 25 2.19 -2.94 -1.74
N VAL A 26 1.98 -3.01 -0.42
CA VAL A 26 2.95 -2.49 0.56
C VAL A 26 4.31 -3.16 0.39
N ALA A 27 4.34 -4.49 0.25
CA ALA A 27 5.57 -5.24 0.03
C ALA A 27 6.28 -4.81 -1.26
N THR A 28 5.51 -4.55 -2.33
CA THR A 28 6.05 -4.09 -3.60
C THR A 28 6.68 -2.70 -3.48
N VAL A 29 6.01 -1.76 -2.81
CA VAL A 29 6.55 -0.41 -2.57
C VAL A 29 7.81 -0.48 -1.71
N GLN A 30 7.79 -1.25 -0.62
CA GLN A 30 8.96 -1.44 0.24
C GLN A 30 10.14 -2.03 -0.54
N ALA A 31 9.91 -3.08 -1.34
CA ALA A 31 10.95 -3.71 -2.15
C ALA A 31 11.50 -2.74 -3.22
N PHE A 32 10.64 -1.96 -3.86
CA PHE A 32 11.05 -0.98 -4.87
C PHE A 32 11.90 0.15 -4.27
N VAL A 33 11.50 0.68 -3.11
CA VAL A 33 12.27 1.72 -2.42
C VAL A 33 13.60 1.15 -1.93
N ALA A 34 13.60 -0.03 -1.31
CA ALA A 34 14.83 -0.68 -0.86
C ALA A 34 15.79 -0.93 -2.03
N PHE A 35 15.30 -1.49 -3.14
CA PHE A 35 16.10 -1.68 -4.34
C PHE A 35 16.67 -0.37 -4.87
N SER A 36 15.87 0.70 -4.91
CA SER A 36 16.33 2.00 -5.42
C SER A 36 17.40 2.60 -4.52
N VAL A 37 17.20 2.56 -3.20
CA VAL A 37 18.18 3.08 -2.23
C VAL A 37 19.52 2.35 -2.34
N GLU A 38 19.50 1.00 -2.37
CA GLU A 38 20.70 0.17 -2.51
C GLU A 38 21.34 0.29 -3.89
N ARG A 39 20.54 0.46 -4.96
CA ARG A 39 21.07 0.55 -6.33
C ARG A 39 21.81 1.86 -6.59
N TRP A 40 21.40 2.95 -5.97
CA TRP A 40 21.96 4.28 -6.18
C TRP A 40 22.73 4.83 -4.97
N ASP A 41 22.97 4.01 -3.94
CA ASP A 41 23.72 4.37 -2.73
C ASP A 41 23.20 5.67 -2.06
N TRP A 42 21.87 5.87 -2.04
CA TRP A 42 21.28 7.09 -1.47
C TRP A 42 21.38 7.14 0.06
N LEU A 43 21.31 5.98 0.71
CA LEU A 43 21.32 5.79 2.16
C LEU A 43 21.99 4.47 2.49
N THR A 44 22.47 4.34 3.72
CA THR A 44 22.90 3.05 4.26
C THR A 44 21.69 2.16 4.59
N ALA A 45 21.89 0.83 4.62
CA ALA A 45 20.85 -0.13 5.01
C ALA A 45 20.26 0.16 6.42
N GLN A 46 21.06 0.72 7.32
CA GLN A 46 20.66 1.03 8.69
C GLN A 46 19.75 2.27 8.75
N GLU A 47 20.02 3.28 7.93
CA GLU A 47 19.14 4.45 7.75
C GLU A 47 17.85 4.05 7.04
N LEU A 48 17.93 3.17 6.04
CA LEU A 48 16.76 2.62 5.35
C LEU A 48 15.83 1.86 6.32
N ALA A 49 16.39 1.11 7.26
CA ALA A 49 15.61 0.39 8.28
C ALA A 49 14.78 1.34 9.17
N LEU A 50 15.30 2.53 9.47
CA LEU A 50 14.55 3.56 10.21
C LEU A 50 13.39 4.11 9.39
N LEU A 51 13.52 4.15 8.07
CA LEU A 51 12.50 4.65 7.15
C LEU A 51 11.41 3.63 6.82
N ILE A 52 11.54 2.37 7.26
CA ILE A 52 10.59 1.31 6.88
C ILE A 52 9.16 1.62 7.33
N ILE A 53 8.98 2.19 8.53
CA ILE A 53 7.66 2.57 9.06
C ILE A 53 7.08 3.73 8.22
N PRO A 54 7.79 4.86 8.02
CA PRO A 54 7.35 5.92 7.10
C PRO A 54 6.98 5.42 5.70
N ILE A 55 7.81 4.59 5.08
CA ILE A 55 7.56 4.01 3.75
C ILE A 55 6.25 3.21 3.75
N THR A 56 6.02 2.43 4.81
CA THR A 56 4.79 1.64 4.98
C THR A 56 3.55 2.53 5.02
N PHE A 57 3.60 3.62 5.80
CA PHE A 57 2.48 4.57 5.88
C PHE A 57 2.19 5.23 4.53
N VAL A 58 3.24 5.62 3.79
CA VAL A 58 3.09 6.19 2.45
C VAL A 58 2.48 5.17 1.48
N ALA A 59 2.91 3.91 1.53
CA ALA A 59 2.36 2.85 0.69
C ALA A 59 0.88 2.58 0.98
N VAL A 60 0.48 2.55 2.26
CA VAL A 60 -0.92 2.39 2.66
C VAL A 60 -1.74 3.61 2.23
N ALA A 61 -1.21 4.83 2.41
CA ALA A 61 -1.89 6.05 2.00
C ALA A 61 -2.08 6.11 0.47
N SER A 62 -1.07 5.72 -0.32
CA SER A 62 -1.18 5.69 -1.78
C SER A 62 -2.21 4.67 -2.25
N TRP A 63 -2.32 3.52 -1.58
CA TRP A 63 -3.39 2.57 -1.83
C TRP A 63 -4.76 3.19 -1.53
N GLY A 64 -4.91 3.88 -0.40
CA GLY A 64 -6.16 4.57 -0.04
C GLY A 64 -6.58 5.62 -1.07
N VAL A 65 -5.63 6.38 -1.62
CA VAL A 65 -5.89 7.34 -2.71
C VAL A 65 -6.35 6.62 -3.98
N TYR A 66 -5.66 5.55 -4.38
CA TYR A 66 -6.07 4.72 -5.52
C TYR A 66 -7.50 4.17 -5.33
N ASP A 67 -7.80 3.64 -4.14
CA ASP A 67 -9.11 3.08 -3.79
C ASP A 67 -10.22 4.14 -3.86
N ALA A 68 -9.96 5.36 -3.36
CA ALA A 68 -10.91 6.47 -3.46
C ALA A 68 -11.14 6.92 -4.90
N MET A 69 -10.09 6.99 -5.73
CA MET A 69 -10.19 7.39 -7.13
C MET A 69 -10.96 6.36 -7.97
N ARG A 70 -10.70 5.06 -7.79
CA ARG A 70 -11.44 4.02 -8.53
C ARG A 70 -12.94 4.04 -8.22
N VAL A 71 -13.32 4.22 -6.95
CA VAL A 71 -14.73 4.28 -6.54
C VAL A 71 -15.42 5.46 -7.22
N ARG A 72 -14.77 6.62 -7.24
CA ARG A 72 -15.29 7.83 -7.88
C ARG A 72 -15.43 7.71 -9.41
N LEU A 73 -14.56 6.96 -10.08
CA LEU A 73 -14.65 6.74 -11.53
C LEU A 73 -15.70 5.69 -11.93
N SER A 74 -16.12 4.85 -10.99
CA SER A 74 -17.14 3.82 -11.21
C SER A 74 -18.58 4.27 -10.89
N SER A 75 -18.78 5.51 -10.42
CA SER A 75 -20.09 6.13 -10.16
C SER A 75 -20.50 7.08 -11.29
#